data_AF-A0A2H0DF33-F1
#
_entry.id   AF-A0A2H0DF33-F1
#
_cell.length_a   1.000
_cell.length_b   1.000
_cell.length_c   1.000
_cell.angle_alpha   90.00
_cell.angle_beta   90.00
_cell.angle_gamma   90.00
#
_symmetry.space_group_name_H-M   'P 1'
#
loop_
_entity.id
_entity.type
_entity.pdbx_description
1 polymer ?
#
loop_
_entity_poly.entity_id
_entity_poly.type
_entity_poly.pdbx_seq_one_letter_code
_entity_poly.pdbx_strand_id
1 'polypeptide(L)'
;GEQVRDYLPVRKVAKYLVQLAIKQQNMGLVNICSGQPIRIKTLVESWVRENNWSIKLNLGYYPYPDYEPMEFWGDPSKLLSILKPMESI
;
A
#
# COMPACT_ATOMS: atom_id res chain seq x y z
N GLY A 1 11.15 11.67 -6.11
CA GLY A 1 9.70 11.76 -5.84
C GLY A 1 8.84 11.00 -6.84
N GLU A 2 9.39 10.65 -8.01
CA GLU A 2 8.64 9.93 -9.06
C GLU A 2 8.52 8.42 -8.81
N GLN A 3 9.20 7.90 -7.79
CA GLN A 3 9.03 6.51 -7.36
C GLN A 3 7.57 6.23 -7.00
N VAL A 4 7.11 5.04 -7.36
CA VAL A 4 5.73 4.57 -7.21
C VAL A 4 5.71 3.44 -6.19
N ARG A 5 4.91 3.59 -5.14
CA ARG A 5 4.87 2.67 -3.99
C ARG A 5 3.44 2.37 -3.57
N ASP A 6 3.26 1.20 -2.97
CA ASP A 6 2.01 0.76 -2.36
C ASP A 6 1.95 1.20 -0.90
N TYR A 7 0.89 1.93 -0.53
CA TYR A 7 0.62 2.33 0.84
C TYR A 7 -0.72 1.77 1.31
N LEU A 8 -0.70 1.12 2.47
CA LEU A 8 -1.89 0.58 3.11
C LEU A 8 -1.99 1.11 4.55
N PRO A 9 -3.13 1.72 4.96
CA PRO A 9 -3.30 2.17 6.34
C PRO A 9 -3.12 1.06 7.36
N VAL A 10 -2.37 1.33 8.43
CA VAL A 10 -2.04 0.32 9.47
C VAL A 10 -3.27 -0.36 10.06
N ARG A 11 -4.39 0.36 10.22
CA ARG A 11 -5.66 -0.23 10.70
C ARG A 11 -6.21 -1.29 9.74
N LYS A 12 -6.06 -1.10 8.42
CA LYS A 12 -6.44 -2.10 7.41
C LYS A 12 -5.51 -3.31 7.48
N VAL A 13 -4.19 -3.10 7.61
CA VAL A 13 -3.22 -4.17 7.81
C VAL A 13 -3.60 -5.04 9.00
N ALA A 14 -3.82 -4.42 10.17
CA ALA A 14 -4.21 -5.13 11.39
C ALA A 14 -5.53 -5.93 11.22
N LYS A 15 -6.54 -5.32 10.57
CA LYS A 15 -7.80 -6.01 10.27
C LYS A 15 -7.58 -7.26 9.40
N TYR A 16 -6.80 -7.14 8.33
CA TYR A 16 -6.51 -8.27 7.45
C TYR A 16 -5.73 -9.38 8.17
N LEU A 17 -4.72 -9.02 8.97
CA LEU A 17 -3.97 -9.99 9.78
C LEU A 17 -4.89 -10.80 10.71
N VAL A 18 -5.78 -10.12 11.44
CA VAL A 18 -6.74 -10.80 12.34
C VAL A 18 -7.69 -11.70 11.55
N GLN A 19 -8.22 -11.24 10.42
CA GLN A 19 -9.11 -12.04 9.57
C GLN A 19 -8.42 -13.30 9.02
N LEU A 20 -7.15 -13.19 8.62
CA LEU A 20 -6.37 -14.34 8.15
C LEU A 20 -6.07 -15.31 9.30
N ALA A 21 -5.69 -14.81 10.48
CA ALA A 21 -5.40 -15.64 11.64
C ALA A 21 -6.61 -16.46 12.11
N ILE A 22 -7.82 -15.88 12.09
CA ILE A 22 -9.05 -16.55 12.54
C ILE A 22 -9.45 -17.71 11.63
N LYS A 23 -9.15 -17.64 10.32
CA LYS A 23 -9.55 -18.68 9.35
C LYS A 23 -8.85 -20.02 9.57
N GLN A 24 -7.73 -20.07 10.30
CA GLN A 24 -7.01 -21.31 10.66
C GLN A 24 -6.76 -22.28 9.49
N GLN A 25 -6.48 -21.74 8.30
CA GLN A 25 -6.20 -22.48 7.08
C GLN A 25 -4.73 -22.32 6.69
N ASN A 26 -4.12 -23.35 6.10
CA ASN A 26 -2.85 -23.19 5.41
C ASN A 26 -3.03 -22.37 4.12
N MET A 27 -2.60 -21.11 4.15
CA MET A 27 -2.75 -20.18 3.02
C MET A 27 -1.45 -19.98 2.23
N GLY A 28 -0.32 -20.54 2.68
CA GLY A 28 1.01 -20.20 2.16
C GLY A 28 1.30 -18.69 2.24
N LEU A 29 2.09 -18.16 1.29
CA LEU A 29 2.41 -16.74 1.24
C LEU A 29 1.22 -15.90 0.76
N VAL A 30 0.92 -14.81 1.48
CA VAL A 30 -0.15 -13.85 1.16
C VAL A 30 0.40 -12.44 1.27
N ASN A 31 0.29 -11.66 0.20
CA ASN A 31 0.65 -10.25 0.21
C ASN A 31 -0.44 -9.43 0.91
N ILE A 32 -0.07 -8.70 1.97
CA ILE A 32 -0.94 -7.70 2.60
C ILE A 32 -0.53 -6.33 2.09
N CYS A 33 -1.24 -5.87 1.07
CA CYS A 33 -0.92 -4.68 0.30
C CYS A 33 -2.22 -4.04 -0.21
N SER A 34 -2.17 -2.80 -0.75
CA SER A 34 -3.36 -2.18 -1.33
C SER A 34 -3.59 -2.60 -2.78
N GLY A 35 -2.52 -2.92 -3.52
CA GLY A 35 -2.55 -3.10 -4.98
C GLY A 35 -2.81 -1.81 -5.76
N GLN A 36 -2.82 -0.66 -5.08
CA GLN A 36 -3.11 0.65 -5.64
C GLN A 36 -1.92 1.59 -5.40
N PRO A 37 -0.89 1.51 -6.25
CA PRO A 37 0.32 2.26 -6.00
C PRO A 37 0.15 3.76 -6.32
N ILE A 38 0.92 4.61 -5.64
CA ILE A 38 0.90 6.07 -5.79
C ILE A 38 2.33 6.61 -5.87
N ARG A 39 2.53 7.68 -6.65
CA ARG A 39 3.80 8.41 -6.68
C ARG A 39 4.04 9.12 -5.35
N ILE A 40 5.26 9.04 -4.83
CA ILE A 40 5.62 9.70 -3.55
C ILE A 40 5.32 11.20 -3.61
N LYS A 41 5.64 11.86 -4.72
CA LYS A 41 5.35 13.29 -4.92
C LYS A 41 3.86 13.57 -4.75
N THR A 42 3.00 12.83 -5.45
CA THR A 42 1.55 13.02 -5.40
C THR A 42 0.97 12.78 -4.01
N LEU A 43 1.47 11.77 -3.29
CA LEU A 43 1.08 11.48 -1.91
C LEU A 43 1.41 12.66 -0.97
N VAL A 44 2.63 13.19 -1.04
CA VAL A 44 3.03 14.31 -0.17
C VAL A 44 2.28 15.60 -0.55
N GLU A 45 2.08 15.86 -1.84
CA GLU A 45 1.28 16.99 -2.31
C GLU A 45 -0.18 16.92 -1.84
N SER A 46 -0.76 15.70 -1.75
CA SER A 46 -2.11 15.55 -1.20
C SER A 46 -2.14 15.91 0.28
N TRP A 47 -1.17 15.46 1.08
CA TRP A 47 -1.09 15.83 2.50
C TRP A 47 -0.93 17.34 2.71
N VAL A 48 -0.06 18.00 1.95
CA VAL A 48 0.14 19.46 2.05
C VAL A 48 -1.17 20.20 1.79
N ARG A 49 -1.93 19.76 0.78
CA ARG A 49 -3.22 20.35 0.41
C ARG A 49 -4.31 20.06 1.44
N GLU A 50 -4.47 18.80 1.83
CA GLU A 50 -5.51 18.34 2.76
C GLU A 50 -5.36 18.97 4.15
N ASN A 51 -4.13 19.24 4.58
CA ASN A 51 -3.84 19.84 5.88
C ASN A 51 -3.61 21.36 5.81
N ASN A 52 -3.75 21.98 4.63
CA ASN A 52 -3.54 23.41 4.40
C ASN A 52 -2.17 23.92 4.90
N TRP A 53 -1.10 23.17 4.62
CA TRP A 53 0.25 23.53 5.05
C TRP A 53 0.94 24.48 4.06
N SER A 54 1.71 25.44 4.60
CA SER A 54 2.58 26.30 3.80
C SER A 54 3.96 25.65 3.60
N ILE A 55 4.00 24.57 2.81
CA ILE A 55 5.23 23.81 2.53
C ILE A 55 5.51 23.83 1.03
N LYS A 56 6.72 24.25 0.63
CA LYS A 56 7.24 24.13 -0.73
C LYS A 56 8.13 22.90 -0.84
N LEU A 57 7.78 21.96 -1.72
CA LEU A 57 8.57 20.74 -1.91
C LEU A 57 9.89 21.02 -2.63
N ASN A 58 11.00 20.58 -2.05
CA ASN A 58 12.33 20.64 -2.66
C ASN A 58 12.60 19.35 -3.47
N LEU A 59 11.93 19.22 -4.62
CA LEU A 59 11.99 18.04 -5.47
C LEU A 59 13.36 17.90 -6.16
N GLY A 60 13.85 16.67 -6.30
CA GLY A 60 15.11 16.38 -7.00
C GLY A 60 16.39 16.71 -6.22
N TYR A 61 16.26 17.03 -4.92
CA TYR A 61 17.42 17.36 -4.07
C TYR A 61 18.38 16.18 -3.89
N TYR A 62 17.86 14.97 -3.71
CA TYR A 62 18.65 13.73 -3.68
C TYR A 62 18.45 12.93 -4.97
N PRO A 63 19.51 12.30 -5.51
CA PRO A 63 19.39 11.39 -6.64
C PRO A 63 18.58 10.14 -6.26
N TYR A 64 18.05 9.45 -7.26
CA TYR A 64 17.42 8.15 -7.04
C TYR A 64 18.49 7.11 -6.67
N PRO A 65 18.24 6.27 -5.64
CA PRO A 65 19.08 5.11 -5.37
C PRO A 65 19.12 4.16 -6.58
N ASP A 66 20.29 3.68 -6.95
CA ASP A 66 20.51 2.77 -8.09
C ASP A 66 20.09 1.32 -7.80
N TYR A 67 20.01 0.95 -6.52
CA TYR A 67 19.60 -0.38 -6.06
C TYR A 67 18.10 -0.52 -5.80
N GLU A 68 17.31 0.56 -5.88
CA GLU A 68 15.87 0.51 -5.60
C GLU A 68 15.05 0.62 -6.89
N PRO A 69 14.05 -0.25 -7.11
CA PRO A 69 13.18 -0.13 -8.28
C PRO A 69 12.38 1.17 -8.26
N MET A 70 12.15 1.77 -9.45
CA MET A 70 11.29 2.95 -9.57
C MET A 70 9.83 2.64 -9.25
N GLU A 71 9.38 1.43 -9.54
CA GLU A 71 7.99 1.00 -9.47
C GLU A 71 7.90 -0.32 -8.72
N PHE A 72 7.22 -0.34 -7.56
CA PHE A 72 7.14 -1.53 -6.70
C PHE A 72 5.86 -1.54 -5.86
N TRP A 73 5.07 -2.62 -5.97
CA TRP A 73 3.84 -2.84 -5.19
C TRP A 73 3.50 -4.33 -5.10
N GLY A 74 2.56 -4.67 -4.22
CA GLY A 74 2.07 -6.04 -4.08
C GLY A 74 0.79 -6.30 -4.88
N ASP A 75 0.54 -7.57 -5.19
CA ASP A 75 -0.75 -8.03 -5.74
C ASP A 75 -1.64 -8.58 -4.60
N PRO A 76 -2.79 -7.94 -4.29
CA PRO A 76 -3.70 -8.39 -3.25
C PRO A 76 -4.70 -9.44 -3.72
N SER A 77 -4.64 -9.93 -4.97
CA SER A 77 -5.64 -10.85 -5.53
C SER A 77 -5.89 -12.08 -4.65
N LYS A 78 -4.82 -12.69 -4.12
CA LYS A 78 -4.91 -13.82 -3.19
C LYS A 78 -5.51 -13.44 -1.83
N LEU A 79 -5.17 -12.26 -1.30
CA LEU A 79 -5.77 -11.76 -0.07
C LEU A 79 -7.28 -11.59 -0.24
N LEU A 80 -7.68 -10.92 -1.33
CA LEU A 80 -9.08 -10.66 -1.63
C LEU A 80 -9.86 -11.96 -1.85
N SER A 81 -9.29 -12.95 -2.53
CA SER A 81 -9.95 -14.24 -2.72
C SER A 81 -10.17 -14.97 -1.39
N ILE A 82 -9.22 -14.90 -0.46
CA ILE A 82 -9.35 -15.52 0.87
C ILE A 82 -10.40 -14.81 1.72
N LEU A 83 -10.46 -13.47 1.65
CA LEU A 83 -11.35 -12.65 2.47
C LEU A 83 -12.78 -12.53 1.93
N LYS A 84 -13.04 -12.96 0.69
CA LYS A 84 -14.41 -13.00 0.14
C LYS A 84 -15.33 -13.79 1.09
N PRO A 85 -16.53 -13.26 1.40
CA PRO A 85 -17.56 -14.06 2.04
C PRO A 85 -17.89 -15.25 1.14
N MET A 86 -18.16 -16.41 1.73
CA MET A 86 -18.77 -17.51 0.97
C MET A 86 -20.13 -17.02 0.48
N GLU A 87 -20.39 -17.05 -0.83
CA GLU A 87 -21.74 -16.80 -1.34
C GLU A 87 -22.68 -17.81 -0.68
N SER A 88 -23.73 -17.31 -0.04
CA SER A 88 -24.77 -18.15 0.53
C SER A 88 -25.54 -18.80 -0.62
N ILE A 89 -25.50 -20.13 -0.70
CA ILE A 89 -26.31 -20.95 -1.60
C ILE A 89 -27.77 -20.87 -1.18
#